data_AF-A0A182TFG4-F1
#
_entry.id   AF-A0A182TFG4-F1
#
_cell.length_a   1.000
_cell.length_b   1.000
_cell.length_c   1.000
_cell.angle_alpha   90.00
_cell.angle_beta   90.00
_cell.angle_gamma   90.00
#
_symmetry.space_group_name_H-M   'P 1'
#
loop_
_entity.id
_entity.type
_entity.pdbx_description
1 polymer ?
#
loop_
_entity_poly.entity_id
_entity_poly.type
_entity_poly.pdbx_seq_one_letter_code
_entity_poly.pdbx_strand_id
1 'polypeptide(L)'
;MVLEEVRCDGMTLFYEGMENIQKLLRLKHLSFEKVARFDDWYLDRISGNVLPSLERLNLRGTAVTHRGLNCLYRLPSLKVLLVDDPEKDIHWKLTVAMLEEWNPNLRVVASE
;
A
#
# COMPACT_ATOMS: atom_id res chain seq x y z
N MET A 1 -17.03 -13.55 -13.12
CA MET A 1 -17.00 -12.56 -12.03
C MET A 1 -15.54 -12.15 -11.85
N VAL A 2 -15.25 -10.86 -11.77
CA VAL A 2 -13.87 -10.34 -11.61
C VAL A 2 -13.82 -9.58 -10.29
N LEU A 3 -12.82 -9.87 -9.46
CA LEU A 3 -12.59 -9.15 -8.20
C LEU A 3 -11.66 -7.97 -8.46
N GLU A 4 -12.19 -6.75 -8.28
CA GLU A 4 -11.43 -5.50 -8.52
C GLU A 4 -11.13 -4.72 -7.23
N GLU A 5 -11.81 -5.01 -6.12
CA GLU A 5 -11.64 -4.30 -4.86
C GLU A 5 -11.66 -5.26 -3.67
N VAL A 6 -10.74 -5.04 -2.73
CA VAL A 6 -10.67 -5.72 -1.44
C VAL A 6 -10.46 -4.67 -0.35
N ARG A 7 -11.34 -4.66 0.65
CA ARG A 7 -11.23 -3.82 1.84
C ARG A 7 -11.13 -4.68 3.09
N CYS A 8 -10.06 -4.50 3.83
CA CYS A 8 -9.79 -5.17 5.10
C CYS A 8 -9.83 -4.17 6.26
N ASP A 9 -10.57 -3.07 6.10
CA ASP A 9 -10.55 -1.93 7.01
C ASP A 9 -11.02 -2.33 8.42
N GLY A 10 -10.27 -1.92 9.44
CA GLY A 10 -10.57 -2.21 10.85
C GLY A 10 -10.50 -3.70 11.23
N MET A 11 -10.02 -4.57 10.35
CA MET A 11 -9.92 -6.01 10.63
C MET A 11 -8.72 -6.32 11.54
N THR A 12 -8.81 -7.46 12.23
CA THR A 12 -7.64 -8.09 12.85
C THR A 12 -7.05 -9.08 11.85
N LEU A 13 -5.93 -8.71 11.21
CA LEU A 13 -5.23 -9.54 10.23
C LEU A 13 -4.04 -10.25 10.88
N PHE A 14 -3.75 -11.45 10.38
CA PHE A 14 -2.54 -12.21 10.67
C PHE A 14 -1.64 -12.20 9.43
N TYR A 15 -0.33 -12.27 9.64
CA TYR A 15 0.67 -12.13 8.59
C TYR A 15 0.52 -13.18 7.49
N GLU A 16 0.28 -14.43 7.90
CA GLU A 16 0.02 -15.58 7.02
C GLU A 16 -1.23 -15.36 6.15
N GLY A 17 -2.21 -14.59 6.66
CA GLY A 17 -3.43 -14.26 5.94
C GLY A 17 -3.20 -13.44 4.66
N MET A 18 -2.03 -12.80 4.50
CA MET A 18 -1.68 -12.04 3.30
C MET A 18 -1.50 -12.94 2.06
N GLU A 19 -1.33 -14.25 2.25
CA GLU A 19 -1.36 -15.23 1.17
C GLU A 19 -2.71 -15.30 0.45
N ASN A 20 -3.80 -14.90 1.10
CA ASN A 20 -5.12 -14.90 0.47
C ASN A 20 -5.29 -13.78 -0.58
N ILE A 21 -4.39 -12.79 -0.57
CA ILE A 21 -4.41 -11.64 -1.50
C ILE A 21 -3.43 -11.90 -2.67
N GLN A 22 -2.82 -13.09 -2.75
CA GLN A 22 -1.94 -13.43 -3.86
C GLN A 22 -2.70 -13.63 -5.18
N LYS A 23 -2.08 -13.26 -6.30
CA LYS A 23 -2.56 -13.54 -7.67
C LYS A 23 -3.96 -12.97 -7.99
N LEU A 24 -4.39 -11.93 -7.28
CA LEU A 24 -5.60 -11.19 -7.64
C LEU A 24 -5.28 -10.25 -8.82
N LEU A 25 -5.11 -10.84 -10.01
CA LEU A 25 -4.54 -10.18 -11.20
C LEU A 25 -5.36 -8.98 -11.73
N ARG A 26 -6.61 -8.85 -11.29
CA ARG A 26 -7.54 -7.79 -11.69
C ARG A 26 -7.88 -6.83 -10.56
N LEU A 27 -7.26 -7.01 -9.38
CA LEU A 27 -7.45 -6.15 -8.22
C LEU A 27 -6.89 -4.76 -8.53
N LYS A 28 -7.74 -3.74 -8.42
CA LYS A 28 -7.40 -2.33 -8.61
C LYS A 28 -7.30 -1.57 -7.30
N HIS A 29 -8.14 -1.90 -6.32
CA HIS A 29 -8.19 -1.21 -5.03
C HIS A 29 -7.96 -2.18 -3.88
N LEU A 30 -7.02 -1.83 -3.00
CA LEU A 30 -6.72 -2.58 -1.78
C LEU A 30 -6.67 -1.62 -0.59
N SER A 31 -7.37 -1.94 0.48
CA SER A 31 -7.43 -1.09 1.67
C SER A 31 -7.18 -1.90 2.94
N PHE A 32 -6.27 -1.39 3.78
CA PHE A 32 -5.97 -1.87 5.12
C PHE A 32 -6.19 -0.77 6.16
N GLU A 33 -7.16 0.11 5.92
CA GLU A 33 -7.37 1.28 6.76
C GLU A 33 -7.66 0.86 8.21
N LYS A 34 -7.01 1.51 9.17
CA LYS A 34 -7.17 1.24 10.61
C LYS A 34 -6.85 -0.21 11.00
N VAL A 35 -5.97 -0.88 10.27
CA VAL A 35 -5.40 -2.18 10.66
C VAL A 35 -4.11 -1.94 11.44
N ALA A 36 -4.22 -1.77 12.75
CA ALA A 36 -3.12 -1.34 13.61
C ALA A 36 -1.87 -2.26 13.62
N ARG A 37 -2.05 -3.55 13.29
CA ARG A 37 -0.92 -4.52 13.23
C ARG A 37 -0.26 -4.60 11.84
N PHE A 38 -0.81 -3.92 10.84
CA PHE A 38 -0.25 -3.92 9.50
C PHE A 38 0.99 -3.03 9.47
N ASP A 39 2.17 -3.63 9.45
CA ASP A 39 3.46 -2.93 9.50
C ASP A 39 4.26 -3.08 8.18
N ASP A 40 5.53 -2.68 8.20
CA ASP A 40 6.43 -2.77 7.04
C ASP A 40 6.57 -4.21 6.50
N TRP A 41 6.46 -5.24 7.35
CA TRP A 41 6.57 -6.64 6.94
C TRP A 41 5.33 -7.08 6.17
N TYR A 42 4.14 -6.69 6.65
CA TYR A 42 2.90 -6.92 5.91
C TYR A 42 2.95 -6.24 4.54
N LEU A 43 3.47 -5.01 4.47
CA LEU A 43 3.59 -4.29 3.20
C LEU A 43 4.60 -4.94 2.25
N ASP A 44 5.74 -5.40 2.76
CA ASP A 44 6.72 -6.15 1.99
C ASP A 44 6.09 -7.40 1.36
N ARG A 45 5.32 -8.16 2.15
CA ARG A 45 4.57 -9.33 1.67
C ARG A 45 3.56 -8.97 0.58
N ILE A 46 2.79 -7.90 0.76
CA ILE A 46 1.80 -7.45 -0.24
C ILE A 46 2.47 -6.99 -1.53
N SER A 47 3.54 -6.20 -1.45
CA SER A 47 4.28 -5.75 -2.64
C SER A 47 5.02 -6.88 -3.37
N GLY A 48 5.34 -7.97 -2.66
CA GLY A 48 5.87 -9.20 -3.25
C GLY A 48 4.82 -10.06 -3.99
N ASN A 49 3.52 -9.78 -3.80
CA ASN A 49 2.46 -10.47 -4.52
C ASN A 49 2.33 -9.97 -5.96
N VAL A 50 1.90 -10.86 -6.87
CA VAL A 50 1.61 -10.50 -8.26
C VAL A 50 0.26 -9.76 -8.33
N LEU A 51 0.32 -8.42 -8.23
CA LEU A 51 -0.83 -7.50 -8.29
C LEU A 51 -0.68 -6.46 -9.43
N PRO A 52 -0.61 -6.91 -10.70
CA PRO A 52 -0.24 -6.07 -11.84
C PRO A 52 -1.29 -5.02 -12.23
N SER A 53 -2.47 -5.01 -11.61
CA SER A 53 -3.53 -4.05 -11.87
C SER A 53 -3.83 -3.15 -10.68
N LEU A 54 -3.04 -3.23 -9.60
CA LEU A 54 -3.32 -2.45 -8.40
C LEU A 54 -3.02 -0.98 -8.64
N GLU A 55 -4.05 -0.14 -8.53
CA GLU A 55 -3.98 1.30 -8.79
C GLU A 55 -4.09 2.13 -7.51
N ARG A 56 -4.75 1.60 -6.47
CA ARG A 56 -4.98 2.30 -5.20
C ARG A 56 -4.66 1.40 -4.02
N LEU A 57 -3.82 1.90 -3.12
CA LEU A 57 -3.50 1.26 -1.85
C LEU A 57 -3.74 2.24 -0.70
N ASN A 58 -4.54 1.83 0.28
CA ASN A 58 -4.83 2.62 1.47
C ASN A 58 -4.20 2.00 2.73
N LEU A 59 -3.26 2.73 3.33
CA LEU A 59 -2.49 2.34 4.52
C LEU A 59 -2.73 3.29 5.70
N ARG A 60 -3.80 4.11 5.68
CA ARG A 60 -4.12 5.01 6.79
C ARG A 60 -4.40 4.24 8.08
N GLY A 61 -3.91 4.74 9.21
CA GLY A 61 -4.07 4.10 10.51
C GLY A 61 -3.38 2.73 10.64
N THR A 62 -2.35 2.48 9.83
CA THR A 62 -1.49 1.30 9.93
C THR A 62 -0.19 1.62 10.67
N ALA A 63 0.61 0.61 10.98
CA ALA A 63 1.93 0.75 11.61
C ALA A 63 3.08 0.88 10.60
N VAL A 64 2.76 1.07 9.31
CA VAL A 64 3.75 1.25 8.24
C VAL A 64 4.58 2.51 8.46
N THR A 65 5.88 2.40 8.26
CA THR A 65 6.85 3.49 8.34
C THR A 65 7.36 3.89 6.96
N HIS A 66 8.05 5.04 6.88
CA HIS A 66 8.73 5.45 5.65
C HIS A 66 9.72 4.39 5.12
N ARG A 67 10.25 3.51 5.98
CA ARG A 67 11.18 2.45 5.54
C ARG A 67 10.47 1.39 4.71
N GLY A 68 9.28 0.96 5.15
CA GLY A 68 8.47 -0.04 4.47
C GLY A 68 7.99 0.42 3.09
N LEU A 69 7.71 1.71 2.90
CA LEU A 69 7.20 2.23 1.64
C LEU A 69 8.13 2.02 0.44
N ASN A 70 9.44 1.88 0.66
CA ASN A 70 10.39 1.64 -0.43
C ASN A 70 10.02 0.39 -1.25
N CYS A 71 9.38 -0.62 -0.65
CA CYS A 71 9.03 -1.85 -1.35
C CYS A 71 7.96 -1.68 -2.46
N LEU A 72 7.27 -0.53 -2.49
CA LEU A 72 6.19 -0.23 -3.42
C LEU A 72 6.66 -0.07 -4.87
N TYR A 73 7.97 0.00 -5.14
CA TYR A 73 8.49 -0.06 -6.50
C TYR A 73 8.06 -1.34 -7.24
N ARG A 74 7.71 -2.40 -6.51
CA ARG A 74 7.22 -3.68 -7.07
C ARG A 74 5.78 -3.60 -7.60
N LEU A 75 5.09 -2.48 -7.39
CA LEU A 75 3.70 -2.23 -7.81
C LEU A 75 3.65 -1.12 -8.86
N PRO A 76 4.10 -1.38 -10.11
CA PRO A 76 4.31 -0.34 -11.12
C PRO A 76 3.02 0.34 -11.61
N SER A 77 1.86 -0.26 -11.34
CA SER A 77 0.55 0.30 -11.72
C SER A 77 -0.08 1.17 -10.63
N LEU A 78 0.56 1.29 -9.46
CA LEU A 78 0.03 2.06 -8.34
C LEU A 78 -0.01 3.55 -8.70
N LYS A 79 -1.18 4.18 -8.57
CA LYS A 79 -1.43 5.59 -8.87
C LYS A 79 -1.68 6.41 -7.62
N VAL A 80 -2.32 5.80 -6.61
CA VAL A 80 -2.67 6.48 -5.37
C VAL A 80 -2.26 5.64 -4.18
N LEU A 81 -1.45 6.23 -3.30
CA LEU A 81 -1.12 5.71 -1.98
C LEU A 81 -1.72 6.64 -0.92
N LEU A 82 -2.59 6.11 -0.07
CA LEU A 82 -3.10 6.85 1.09
C LEU A 82 -2.31 6.50 2.35
N VAL A 83 -1.79 7.50 3.03
CA VAL A 83 -1.11 7.41 4.34
C VAL A 83 -1.63 8.52 5.26
N ASP A 84 -1.41 8.43 6.57
CA ASP A 84 -1.97 9.42 7.50
C ASP A 84 -1.41 10.82 7.31
N ASP A 85 -0.09 10.92 7.09
CA ASP A 85 0.62 12.18 6.90
C ASP A 85 1.88 11.94 6.04
N PRO A 86 1.85 12.23 4.73
CA PRO A 86 3.01 12.04 3.85
C PRO A 86 4.13 13.06 4.11
N GLU A 87 3.85 14.11 4.87
CA GLU A 87 4.79 15.19 5.17
C GLU A 87 5.27 15.20 6.63
N LYS A 88 4.95 14.13 7.38
CA LYS A 88 5.17 13.99 8.82
C LYS A 88 6.55 14.41 9.30
N ASP A 89 7.60 14.00 8.58
CA ASP A 89 8.99 14.36 8.85
C ASP A 89 9.84 14.32 7.57
N ILE A 90 11.12 14.67 7.68
CA ILE A 90 12.04 14.70 6.54
C ILE A 90 12.23 13.34 5.87
N HIS A 91 12.19 12.23 6.64
CA HIS A 91 12.34 10.90 6.07
C HIS A 91 11.10 10.52 5.24
N TRP A 92 9.91 10.83 5.73
CA TRP A 92 8.68 10.68 4.96
C TRP A 92 8.71 11.48 3.66
N LYS A 93 9.06 12.77 3.72
CA LYS A 93 9.15 13.63 2.54
C LYS A 93 10.14 13.10 1.50
N LEU A 94 11.31 12.65 1.94
CA LEU A 94 12.32 12.06 1.05
C LEU A 94 11.82 10.76 0.41
N THR A 95 11.22 9.86 1.19
CA THR A 95 10.67 8.60 0.67
C THR A 95 9.55 8.84 -0.34
N VAL A 96 8.64 9.78 -0.06
CA VAL A 96 7.57 10.15 -1.02
C VAL A 96 8.18 10.67 -2.32
N ALA A 97 9.14 11.60 -2.24
CA ALA A 97 9.81 12.13 -3.42
C ALA A 97 10.50 11.04 -4.25
N MET A 98 11.19 10.09 -3.60
CA MET A 98 11.83 8.95 -4.28
C MET A 98 10.82 8.04 -4.98
N LEU A 99 9.67 7.80 -4.36
CA LEU A 99 8.61 6.97 -4.95
C LEU A 99 7.96 7.65 -6.15
N GLU A 100 7.72 8.95 -6.08
CA GLU A 100 7.18 9.74 -7.20
C GLU A 100 8.21 9.90 -8.33
N GLU A 101 9.52 9.92 -8.03
CA GLU A 101 10.58 9.86 -9.03
C GLU A 101 10.60 8.50 -9.75
N TRP A 102 10.44 7.40 -9.01
CA TRP A 102 10.38 6.04 -9.57
C TRP A 102 9.10 5.78 -10.39
N ASN A 103 7.97 6.29 -9.91
CA ASN A 103 6.68 6.20 -10.59
C ASN A 103 6.03 7.58 -10.68
N PRO A 104 6.25 8.32 -11.78
CA PRO A 104 5.71 9.68 -11.97
C PRO A 104 4.18 9.79 -11.92
N ASN A 105 3.47 8.67 -12.07
CA ASN A 105 2.00 8.60 -11.99
C ASN A 105 1.49 8.30 -10.57
N LEU A 106 2.37 7.98 -9.63
CA LEU A 106 2.02 7.78 -8.23
C LEU A 106 1.85 9.15 -7.55
N ARG A 107 0.84 9.24 -6.69
CA ARG A 107 0.64 10.33 -5.73
C ARG A 107 0.45 9.75 -4.35
N VAL A 108 1.16 10.31 -3.37
CA VAL A 108 1.01 9.96 -1.96
C VAL A 108 0.26 11.08 -1.25
N VAL A 109 -0.94 10.79 -0.74
CA VAL A 109 -1.86 11.81 -0.19
C VAL A 109 -2.54 11.34 1.10
N ALA A 110 -2.98 12.29 1.94
CA ALA A 110 -3.69 11.99 3.18
C ALA A 110 -5.22 11.83 3.00
N SER A 111 -5.75 12.43 1.93
CA SER A 111 -7.18 12.42 1.58
C SER A 111 -7.36 12.24 0.07
N GLU A 112 -8.57 11.81 -0.32
CA GLU A 112 -9.00 11.74 -1.73
C GLU A 112 -8.95 13.07 -2.46
#